data_AF-A0A1G3ZPQ3-F1
#
_entry.id   AF-A0A1G3ZPQ3-F1
#
_cell.length_a   1.000
_cell.length_b   1.000
_cell.length_c   1.000
_cell.angle_alpha   90.00
_cell.angle_beta   90.00
_cell.angle_gamma   90.00
#
_symmetry.space_group_name_H-M   'P 1'
#
loop_
_entity.id
_entity.type
_entity.pdbx_description
1 polymer ?
#
loop_
_entity_poly.entity_id
_entity_poly.type
_entity_poly.pdbx_seq_one_letter_code
_entity_poly.pdbx_strand_id
1 'polypeptide(L)'
;MVLYRYMSAENGLKTLQTKKWKIGRILELNDPLDCQPTLANSPPQLNDRAHMEFARQYFAKVYEDVGVICYSAKIDDPVVWSHYGDCHKGLALGFEYPERDKPFKVEYPHPSLIGVRKAEISPRSYRLMI
;
A
#
# COMPACT_ATOMS: atom_id res chain seq x y z
N MET A 1 2.41 -19.27 -8.13
CA MET A 1 2.46 -19.08 -6.65
C MET A 1 1.07 -18.79 -6.08
N VAL A 2 0.86 -18.86 -4.75
CA VAL A 2 -0.39 -18.39 -4.10
C VAL A 2 -0.12 -17.08 -3.36
N LEU A 3 -1.01 -16.10 -3.54
CA LEU A 3 -0.98 -14.82 -2.84
C LEU A 3 -2.23 -14.65 -1.98
N TYR A 4 -2.03 -14.18 -0.76
CA TYR A 4 -3.07 -14.05 0.26
C TYR A 4 -3.45 -12.59 0.43
N ARG A 5 -4.76 -12.34 0.44
CA ARG A 5 -5.33 -11.06 0.78
C ARG A 5 -6.09 -11.14 2.09
N TYR A 6 -5.71 -10.31 3.03
CA TYR A 6 -6.29 -10.25 4.36
C TYR A 6 -7.36 -9.17 4.43
N MET A 7 -8.40 -9.44 5.21
CA MET A 7 -9.46 -8.50 5.52
C MET A 7 -10.21 -8.91 6.78
N SER A 8 -10.89 -7.94 7.39
CA SER A 8 -11.89 -8.24 8.42
C SER A 8 -12.99 -9.16 7.86
N ALA A 9 -13.62 -9.94 8.74
CA ALA A 9 -14.68 -10.87 8.35
C ALA A 9 -15.83 -10.16 7.61
N GLU A 10 -16.20 -8.96 8.08
CA GLU A 10 -17.22 -8.12 7.47
C GLU A 10 -16.85 -7.71 6.02
N ASN A 11 -15.62 -7.22 5.82
CA ASN A 11 -15.17 -6.77 4.50
C ASN A 11 -15.04 -7.95 3.52
N GLY A 12 -14.61 -9.11 3.98
CA GLY A 12 -14.56 -10.28 3.11
C GLY A 12 -15.92 -10.84 2.76
N LEU A 13 -16.88 -10.85 3.70
CA LEU A 13 -18.26 -11.23 3.37
C LEU A 13 -18.85 -10.29 2.33
N LYS A 14 -18.71 -8.97 2.50
CA LYS A 14 -19.15 -7.97 1.51
C LYS A 14 -18.48 -8.17 0.16
N THR A 15 -17.18 -8.46 0.13
CA THR A 15 -16.43 -8.73 -1.10
C THR A 15 -17.00 -9.94 -1.82
N LEU A 16 -17.22 -11.05 -1.11
CA LEU A 16 -17.76 -12.29 -1.70
C LEU A 16 -19.18 -12.08 -2.23
N GLN A 17 -20.03 -11.35 -1.51
CA GLN A 17 -21.41 -11.07 -1.91
C GLN A 17 -21.47 -10.14 -3.14
N THR A 18 -20.70 -9.06 -3.13
CA THR A 18 -20.74 -8.03 -4.18
C THR A 18 -19.87 -8.38 -5.38
N LYS A 19 -18.97 -9.35 -5.24
CA LYS A 19 -17.90 -9.67 -6.19
C LYS A 19 -17.02 -8.46 -6.52
N LYS A 20 -16.86 -7.54 -5.56
CA LYS A 20 -16.05 -6.32 -5.68
C LYS A 20 -15.00 -6.29 -4.58
N TRP A 21 -13.80 -5.83 -4.91
CA TRP A 21 -12.74 -5.64 -3.93
C TRP A 21 -12.92 -4.37 -3.13
N LYS A 22 -12.72 -4.45 -1.81
CA LYS A 22 -12.36 -3.26 -1.03
C LYS A 22 -11.03 -2.72 -1.56
N ILE A 23 -10.89 -1.41 -1.71
CA ILE A 23 -9.63 -0.78 -2.08
C ILE A 23 -9.13 -0.01 -0.85
N GLY A 24 -7.86 -0.16 -0.51
CA GLY A 24 -7.23 0.62 0.55
C GLY A 24 -7.04 2.06 0.06
N ARG A 25 -7.53 3.02 0.84
CA ARG A 25 -7.28 4.44 0.57
C ARG A 25 -5.89 4.79 1.08
N ILE A 26 -5.14 5.55 0.29
CA ILE A 26 -3.77 5.94 0.64
C ILE A 26 -3.70 6.64 1.99
N LEU A 27 -4.69 7.48 2.29
CA LEU A 27 -4.80 8.20 3.57
C LEU A 27 -5.23 7.34 4.76
N GLU A 28 -5.64 6.10 4.53
CA GLU A 28 -6.09 5.16 5.56
C GLU A 28 -5.05 4.04 5.80
N LEU A 29 -3.86 4.13 5.19
CA LEU A 29 -2.79 3.18 5.43
C LEU A 29 -2.22 3.36 6.84
N ASN A 30 -1.99 2.23 7.52
CA ASN A 30 -1.59 2.22 8.93
C ASN A 30 -0.09 2.51 9.15
N ASP A 31 0.75 2.44 8.11
CA ASP A 31 2.16 2.77 8.21
C ASP A 31 2.37 4.26 7.91
N PRO A 32 2.87 5.06 8.87
CA PRO A 32 3.08 6.49 8.70
C PRO A 32 4.22 6.84 7.73
N LEU A 33 4.96 5.87 7.19
CA LEU A 33 5.97 6.10 6.14
C LEU A 33 5.48 5.64 4.75
N ASP A 34 4.36 4.91 4.68
CA ASP A 34 3.82 4.44 3.41
C ASP A 34 3.12 5.57 2.66
N CYS A 35 3.45 5.68 1.36
CA CYS A 35 2.81 6.61 0.43
C CYS A 35 2.78 8.08 0.90
N GLN A 36 3.81 8.53 1.63
CA GLN A 36 4.02 9.93 2.00
C GLN A 36 5.10 10.59 1.12
N PRO A 37 4.76 11.07 -0.09
CA PRO A 37 5.67 11.79 -0.95
C PRO A 37 6.11 13.09 -0.28
N THR A 38 7.41 13.23 -0.08
CA THR A 38 8.03 14.50 0.28
C THR A 38 8.29 15.32 -0.97
N LEU A 39 7.95 16.61 -0.93
CA LEU A 39 8.29 17.54 -2.01
C LEU A 39 9.78 17.92 -1.89
N ALA A 40 10.60 17.46 -2.84
CA ALA A 40 12.05 17.68 -2.83
C ALA A 40 12.48 19.16 -2.86
N ASN A 41 11.60 20.06 -3.31
CA ASN A 41 11.87 21.50 -3.46
C ASN A 41 10.99 22.36 -2.53
N SER A 42 10.65 21.82 -1.35
CA SER A 42 9.83 22.56 -0.41
C SER A 42 10.57 23.82 0.12
N PRO A 43 9.85 24.91 0.46
CA PRO A 43 10.48 26.12 0.99
C PRO A 43 11.29 25.80 2.27
N PRO A 44 12.56 26.21 2.37
CA PRO A 44 13.47 25.78 3.45
C PRO A 44 13.09 26.29 4.86
N GLN A 45 11.99 27.03 4.99
CA GLN A 45 11.53 27.62 6.27
C GLN A 45 10.46 26.80 6.99
N LEU A 46 9.96 25.70 6.43
CA LEU A 46 8.96 24.87 7.10
C LEU A 46 9.65 23.80 7.96
N ASN A 47 9.06 23.46 9.11
CA ASN A 47 9.49 22.28 9.86
C ASN A 47 8.94 21.01 9.19
N ASP A 48 9.50 19.84 9.51
CA ASP A 48 9.15 18.56 8.88
C ASP A 48 7.64 18.29 8.90
N ARG A 49 6.96 18.64 10.01
CA ARG A 49 5.52 18.46 10.16
C ARG A 49 4.71 19.35 9.20
N ALA A 50 5.10 20.60 9.03
CA ALA A 50 4.45 21.52 8.10
C ALA A 50 4.73 21.14 6.64
N HIS A 51 5.92 20.61 6.33
CA HIS A 51 6.23 20.03 5.03
C HIS A 51 5.33 18.85 4.69
N MET A 52 5.13 17.93 5.64
CA MET A 52 4.26 16.78 5.48
C MET A 52 2.80 17.19 5.26
N GLU A 53 2.27 18.13 6.04
CA GLU A 53 0.89 18.58 5.88
C GLU A 53 0.68 19.31 4.54
N PHE A 54 1.65 20.12 4.11
CA PHE A 54 1.60 20.79 2.81
C PHE A 54 1.64 19.78 1.66
N ALA A 55 2.54 18.79 1.70
CA ALA A 55 2.58 17.72 0.70
C ALA A 55 1.27 16.91 0.71
N ARG A 56 0.73 16.59 1.88
CA ARG A 56 -0.55 15.89 2.02
C ARG A 56 -1.69 16.66 1.37
N GLN A 57 -1.78 17.98 1.58
CA GLN A 57 -2.78 18.84 0.93
C GLN A 57 -2.56 18.93 -0.58
N TYR A 58 -1.31 19.05 -1.01
CA TYR A 58 -0.96 19.12 -2.43
C TYR A 58 -1.35 17.84 -3.19
N PHE A 59 -1.12 16.67 -2.59
CA PHE A 59 -1.44 15.37 -3.17
C PHE A 59 -2.84 14.86 -2.82
N ALA A 60 -3.65 15.60 -2.06
CA ALA A 60 -4.95 15.16 -1.58
C ALA A 60 -5.86 14.67 -2.74
N LYS A 61 -5.91 15.43 -3.85
CA LYS A 61 -6.67 15.04 -5.04
C LYS A 61 -6.16 13.74 -5.68
N VAL A 62 -4.84 13.56 -5.71
CA VAL A 62 -4.25 12.32 -6.23
C VAL A 62 -4.65 11.12 -5.35
N TYR A 63 -4.71 11.30 -4.04
CA TYR A 63 -5.12 10.22 -3.12
C TYR A 63 -6.60 9.87 -3.18
N GLU A 64 -7.45 10.79 -3.64
CA GLU A 64 -8.87 10.49 -3.87
C GLU A 64 -9.05 9.53 -5.06
N ASP A 65 -8.23 9.69 -6.10
CA ASP A 65 -8.30 8.92 -7.34
C ASP A 65 -7.46 7.63 -7.32
N VAL A 66 -6.50 7.52 -6.41
CA VAL A 66 -5.61 6.37 -6.28
C VAL A 66 -6.00 5.51 -5.09
N GLY A 67 -5.93 4.20 -5.27
CA GLY A 67 -6.05 3.25 -4.19
C GLY A 67 -5.12 2.06 -4.38
N VAL A 68 -4.85 1.36 -3.28
CA VAL A 68 -3.91 0.25 -3.25
C VAL A 68 -4.60 -1.03 -2.79
N ILE A 69 -4.13 -2.15 -3.30
CA ILE A 69 -4.49 -3.48 -2.84
C ILE A 69 -3.19 -4.23 -2.53
N CYS A 70 -3.13 -4.81 -1.34
CA CYS A 70 -1.94 -5.50 -0.85
C CYS A 70 -2.21 -7.00 -0.76
N TYR A 71 -1.18 -7.79 -1.06
CA TYR A 71 -1.19 -9.24 -0.94
C TYR A 71 0.10 -9.67 -0.23
N SER A 72 0.09 -10.84 0.40
CA SER A 72 1.28 -11.47 0.96
C SER A 72 1.49 -12.86 0.38
N ALA A 73 2.74 -13.28 0.25
CA ALA A 73 3.07 -14.66 -0.12
C ALA A 73 2.88 -15.65 1.06
N LYS A 74 2.75 -15.14 2.28
CA LYS A 74 2.51 -15.94 3.50
C LYS A 74 1.09 -15.73 3.98
N ILE A 75 0.48 -16.76 4.56
CA ILE A 75 -0.87 -16.71 5.17
C ILE A 75 -0.83 -16.44 6.69
N ASP A 76 0.34 -16.65 7.31
CA ASP A 76 0.55 -16.67 8.75
C ASP A 76 1.40 -15.49 9.24
N ASP A 77 1.58 -14.45 8.42
CA ASP A 77 2.36 -13.27 8.78
C ASP A 77 1.62 -12.42 9.84
N PRO A 78 2.08 -12.37 11.10
CA PRO A 78 1.37 -11.70 12.18
C PRO A 78 1.29 -10.18 11.98
N VAL A 79 2.24 -9.58 11.25
CA VAL A 79 2.27 -8.14 10.97
C VAL A 79 1.23 -7.81 9.91
N VAL A 80 1.13 -8.61 8.84
CA VAL A 80 0.07 -8.42 7.84
C VAL A 80 -1.31 -8.63 8.46
N TRP A 81 -1.45 -9.62 9.35
CA TRP A 81 -2.66 -9.87 10.12
C TRP A 81 -3.05 -8.73 11.08
N SER A 82 -2.09 -8.05 11.70
CA SER A 82 -2.39 -6.89 12.56
C SER A 82 -2.90 -5.70 11.75
N HIS A 83 -2.31 -5.45 10.57
CA HIS A 83 -2.61 -4.28 9.75
C HIS A 83 -3.83 -4.43 8.83
N TYR A 84 -4.00 -5.59 8.19
CA TYR A 84 -5.03 -5.80 7.17
C TYR A 84 -6.13 -6.76 7.61
N GLY A 85 -5.90 -7.54 8.68
CA GLY A 85 -6.97 -8.20 9.40
C GLY A 85 -7.76 -7.23 10.28
N ASP A 86 -8.59 -7.78 11.16
CA ASP A 86 -9.26 -7.06 12.24
C ASP A 86 -8.48 -7.28 13.55
N CYS A 87 -7.21 -6.86 13.59
CA CYS A 87 -6.26 -7.13 14.68
C CYS A 87 -6.06 -8.64 14.95
N HIS A 88 -5.40 -9.33 14.02
CA HIS A 88 -5.09 -10.78 14.09
C HIS A 88 -6.27 -11.76 13.95
N LYS A 89 -7.42 -11.29 13.49
CA LYS A 89 -8.59 -12.11 13.16
C LYS A 89 -9.23 -11.65 11.85
N GLY A 90 -10.08 -12.48 11.27
CA GLY A 90 -10.76 -12.19 10.01
C GLY A 90 -10.59 -13.33 9.02
N LEU A 91 -10.33 -13.00 7.77
CA LEU A 91 -10.15 -13.98 6.70
C LEU A 91 -9.01 -13.62 5.76
N ALA A 92 -8.40 -14.65 5.20
CA ALA A 92 -7.40 -14.56 4.15
C ALA A 92 -7.92 -15.30 2.91
N LEU A 93 -8.05 -14.59 1.79
CA LEU A 93 -8.39 -15.18 0.50
C LEU A 93 -7.11 -15.47 -0.26
N GLY A 94 -6.91 -16.73 -0.65
CA GLY A 94 -5.77 -17.17 -1.46
C GLY A 94 -6.10 -17.11 -2.96
N PHE A 95 -5.18 -16.56 -3.74
CA PHE A 95 -5.28 -16.47 -5.20
C PHE A 95 -4.09 -17.14 -5.85
N GLU A 96 -4.36 -18.06 -6.76
CA GLU A 96 -3.33 -18.59 -7.64
C GLU A 96 -2.90 -17.51 -8.63
N TYR A 97 -1.61 -17.19 -8.58
CA TYR A 97 -0.99 -16.22 -9.46
C TYR A 97 -0.12 -16.96 -10.49
N PRO A 98 -0.38 -16.78 -11.80
CA PRO A 98 0.34 -17.49 -12.84
C PRO A 98 1.79 -17.03 -12.90
N GLU A 99 2.71 -17.96 -13.13
CA GLU A 99 4.16 -17.67 -13.13
C GLU A 99 4.56 -16.63 -14.19
N ARG A 100 3.81 -16.53 -15.29
CA ARG A 100 4.06 -15.53 -16.35
C ARG A 100 3.92 -14.07 -15.88
N ASP A 101 3.06 -13.84 -14.90
CA ASP A 101 2.72 -12.51 -14.40
C ASP A 101 3.40 -12.22 -13.05
N LYS A 102 4.35 -13.08 -12.65
CA LYS A 102 4.97 -13.08 -11.32
C LYS A 102 5.34 -11.67 -10.85
N PRO A 103 4.85 -11.24 -9.68
CA PRO A 103 5.22 -9.96 -9.10
C PRO A 103 6.71 -9.88 -8.85
N PHE A 104 7.23 -8.66 -8.96
CA PHE A 104 8.63 -8.35 -8.71
C PHE A 104 8.81 -8.04 -7.23
N LYS A 105 9.84 -8.63 -6.64
CA LYS A 105 10.21 -8.34 -5.27
C LYS A 105 10.79 -6.94 -5.21
N VAL A 106 10.26 -6.09 -4.33
CA VAL A 106 10.84 -4.77 -4.07
C VAL A 106 12.06 -4.93 -3.17
N GLU A 107 13.23 -4.48 -3.65
CA GLU A 107 14.43 -4.37 -2.83
C GLU A 107 14.42 -3.01 -2.13
N TYR A 108 14.07 -3.01 -0.85
CA TYR A 108 14.13 -1.81 -0.03
C TYR A 108 15.60 -1.49 0.28
N PRO A 109 16.07 -0.24 0.02
CA PRO A 109 17.40 0.17 0.39
C PRO A 109 17.57 0.12 1.90
N HIS A 110 18.81 -0.14 2.35
CA HIS A 110 19.15 -0.12 3.78
C HIS A 110 18.66 1.19 4.43
N PRO A 111 18.14 1.20 5.67
CA PRO A 111 17.56 2.40 6.30
C PRO A 111 18.47 3.63 6.33
N SER A 112 19.78 3.42 6.31
CA SER A 112 20.80 4.49 6.22
C SER A 112 20.94 5.15 4.84
N LEU A 113 20.20 4.66 3.83
CA LEU A 113 20.23 5.11 2.43
C LEU A 113 18.88 5.69 1.97
N ILE A 114 17.96 6.00 2.90
CA ILE A 114 16.69 6.66 2.60
C ILE A 114 16.98 8.13 2.27
N GLY A 115 17.49 8.36 1.07
CA GLY A 115 17.61 9.64 0.40
C GLY A 115 16.70 9.63 -0.83
N VAL A 116 15.89 10.68 -0.96
CA VAL A 116 14.85 10.89 -1.98
C VAL A 116 15.26 10.33 -3.35
N ARG A 117 14.69 9.19 -3.75
CA ARG A 117 14.77 8.75 -5.15
C ARG A 117 13.62 9.36 -5.93
N LYS A 118 13.92 9.95 -7.09
CA LYS A 118 12.91 10.31 -8.10
C LYS A 118 12.21 9.02 -8.53
N ALA A 119 10.91 8.92 -8.26
CA ALA A 119 10.07 7.91 -8.88
C ALA A 119 9.67 8.39 -10.27
N GLU A 120 10.23 7.77 -11.32
CA GLU A 120 9.69 7.89 -12.67
C GLU A 120 8.59 6.85 -12.84
N ILE A 121 7.34 7.27 -12.68
CA ILE A 121 6.18 6.39 -12.88
C ILE A 121 5.88 6.34 -14.38
N SER A 122 6.13 5.19 -15.00
CA SER A 122 5.70 4.92 -16.38
C SER A 122 4.17 4.90 -16.47
N PRO A 123 3.52 5.60 -17.43
CA PRO A 123 2.06 5.80 -17.41
C PRO A 123 1.19 4.56 -17.68
N ARG A 124 1.77 3.37 -17.93
CA ARG A 124 1.03 2.26 -18.59
C ARG A 124 1.23 0.85 -18.03
N SER A 125 1.70 0.67 -16.80
CA SER A 125 1.69 -0.68 -16.21
C SER A 125 1.32 -0.68 -14.74
N TYR A 126 0.08 -1.03 -14.43
CA TYR A 126 -0.28 -1.50 -13.09
C TYR A 126 0.52 -2.77 -12.84
N ARG A 127 1.55 -2.68 -12.01
CA ARG A 127 2.46 -3.77 -11.70
C ARG A 127 2.34 -4.06 -10.22
N LEU A 128 1.97 -5.29 -9.89
CA LEU A 128 1.79 -5.74 -8.50
C LEU A 128 3.17 -5.84 -7.82
N MET A 129 3.34 -5.09 -6.74
CA MET A 129 4.51 -5.15 -5.86
C MET A 129 4.20 -6.05 -4.67
N ILE A 130 5.13 -6.93 -4.30
CA ILE A 130 5.13 -7.65 -3.02
C ILE A 130 6.46 -7.39 -2.31
#